data_AF-A0A2G1ZX99-F1
#
_entry.id   AF-A0A2G1ZX99-F1
#
_cell.length_a   1.000
_cell.length_b   1.000
_cell.length_c   1.000
_cell.angle_alpha   90.00
_cell.angle_beta   90.00
_cell.angle_gamma   90.00
#
_symmetry.space_group_name_H-M   'P 1'
#
loop_
_entity.id
_entity.type
_entity.pdbx_description
1 polymer ?
#
loop_
_entity_poly.entity_id
_entity_poly.type
_entity_poly.pdbx_seq_one_letter_code
_entity_poly.pdbx_strand_id
1 'polypeptide(L)'
;LSFTLVKENNLSFNRGTAIAINNMAVVISGAIFQPLIGKLLEVFSVKHTPLLSYRYAFSVLIVVYLVAFIIARFFILNKGWCKVEMAQSIIAK
;
A
#
# COMPACT_ATOMS: atom_id res chain seq x y z
N LEU A 1 -12.21 1.68 0.82
CA LEU A 1 -11.55 2.46 1.87
C LEU A 1 -10.65 3.56 1.29
N SER A 2 -9.59 3.22 0.53
CA SER A 2 -8.66 4.21 -0.04
C SER A 2 -9.36 5.28 -0.92
N PHE A 3 -10.34 4.87 -1.74
CA PHE A 3 -11.11 5.80 -2.59
C PHE A 3 -11.92 6.85 -1.82
N THR A 4 -12.58 6.44 -0.74
CA THR A 4 -13.40 7.33 0.09
C THR A 4 -12.50 8.38 0.75
N LEU A 5 -11.36 7.96 1.30
CA LEU A 5 -10.38 8.86 1.89
C LEU A 5 -9.80 9.86 0.88
N VAL A 6 -9.49 9.41 -0.34
CA VAL A 6 -9.00 10.30 -1.41
C VAL A 6 -10.09 11.27 -1.88
N LYS A 7 -11.35 10.82 -1.96
CA LYS A 7 -12.49 11.65 -2.33
C LYS A 7 -12.73 12.78 -1.32
N GLU A 8 -12.65 12.48 -0.03
CA GLU A 8 -12.92 13.42 1.06
C GLU A 8 -11.78 14.42 1.27
N ASN A 9 -10.52 14.01 1.06
CA ASN A 9 -9.35 14.86 1.28
C ASN A 9 -8.95 15.74 0.08
N ASN A 10 -9.64 15.63 -1.07
CA ASN A 10 -9.29 16.40 -2.27
C ASN A 10 -10.47 17.26 -2.76
N LEU A 11 -10.16 18.49 -3.19
CA LEU A 11 -11.10 19.40 -3.83
C LEU A 11 -11.70 18.75 -5.09
N SER A 12 -12.96 19.10 -5.39
CA SER A 12 -13.75 18.55 -6.50
C SER A 12 -13.03 18.64 -7.85
N PHE A 13 -12.23 19.69 -8.08
CA PHE A 13 -11.44 19.89 -9.30
C PHE A 13 -10.31 18.86 -9.48
N ASN A 14 -9.63 18.43 -8.42
CA ASN A 14 -8.48 17.50 -8.49
C ASN A 14 -8.83 16.05 -8.09
N ARG A 15 -10.05 15.83 -7.60
CA ARG A 15 -10.51 14.54 -7.08
C ARG A 15 -10.39 13.40 -8.09
N GLY A 16 -10.73 13.65 -9.36
CA GLY A 16 -10.61 12.64 -10.43
C GLY A 16 -9.18 12.15 -10.61
N THR A 17 -8.23 13.09 -10.67
CA THR A 17 -6.79 12.80 -10.77
C THR A 17 -6.26 12.06 -9.54
N ALA A 18 -6.66 12.49 -8.34
CA ALA A 18 -6.24 11.85 -7.10
C ALA A 18 -6.73 10.39 -7.00
N ILE A 19 -7.96 10.11 -7.44
CA ILE A 19 -8.51 8.75 -7.54
C ILE A 19 -7.74 7.93 -8.58
N ALA A 20 -7.41 8.51 -9.74
CA ALA A 20 -6.64 7.85 -10.77
C ALA A 20 -5.23 7.48 -10.28
N ILE A 21 -4.55 8.39 -9.57
CA ILE A 21 -3.23 8.13 -8.98
C ILE A 21 -3.29 7.00 -7.94
N ASN A 22 -4.31 6.98 -7.08
CA ASN A 22 -4.51 5.91 -6.11
C ASN A 22 -4.62 4.54 -6.78
N ASN A 23 -5.33 4.46 -7.91
CA ASN A 23 -5.42 3.24 -8.71
C ASN A 23 -4.12 2.88 -9.41
N MET A 24 -3.40 3.86 -9.93
CA MET A 24 -2.12 3.62 -10.58
C MET A 24 -1.04 3.20 -9.57
N ALA A 25 -1.14 3.59 -8.30
CA ALA A 25 -0.21 3.12 -7.27
C ALA A 25 -0.21 1.59 -7.15
N VAL A 26 -1.38 0.94 -7.26
CA VAL A 26 -1.48 -0.53 -7.28
C VAL A 26 -0.82 -1.12 -8.52
N VAL A 27 -1.10 -0.56 -9.70
CA VAL A 27 -0.50 -1.03 -10.97
C VAL A 27 1.02 -0.90 -10.94
N ILE A 28 1.53 0.24 -10.51
CA ILE A 28 2.97 0.53 -10.38
C ILE A 28 3.61 -0.44 -9.39
N SER A 29 2.96 -0.71 -8.25
CA SER A 29 3.47 -1.70 -7.31
C SER A 29 3.60 -3.09 -7.96
N GLY A 30 2.62 -3.51 -8.75
CA GLY A 30 2.70 -4.75 -9.53
C GLY A 30 3.90 -4.76 -10.46
N ALA A 31 4.09 -3.69 -11.24
CA ALA A 31 5.22 -3.55 -12.16
C ALA A 31 6.60 -3.60 -11.45
N ILE A 32 6.70 -3.07 -10.23
CA ILE A 32 7.93 -3.11 -9.43
C ILE A 32 8.17 -4.48 -8.79
N PHE A 33 7.13 -5.09 -8.21
CA PHE A 33 7.27 -6.35 -7.47
C PHE A 33 7.35 -7.57 -8.37
N GLN A 34 6.79 -7.52 -9.59
CA GLN A 34 6.89 -8.60 -10.58
C GLN A 34 8.34 -9.04 -10.89
N PRO A 35 9.27 -8.14 -11.31
CA PRO A 35 10.66 -8.54 -11.59
C PRO A 35 11.39 -9.00 -10.33
N LEU A 36 11.09 -8.40 -9.17
CA LEU A 36 11.70 -8.78 -7.89
C LEU A 36 11.34 -10.23 -7.52
N ILE A 37 10.04 -10.56 -7.52
CA ILE A 37 9.57 -11.92 -7.20
C ILE A 37 10.07 -12.91 -8.25
N GLY A 38 10.07 -12.53 -9.53
CA GLY A 38 10.60 -13.36 -10.62
C GLY A 38 12.07 -13.72 -10.43
N LYS A 39 12.91 -12.75 -10.07
CA LYS A 39 14.34 -12.99 -9.78
C LYS A 39 14.56 -13.87 -8.55
N LEU A 40 13.79 -13.66 -7.49
CA LEU A 40 13.86 -14.54 -6.32
C LEU A 40 13.48 -15.97 -6.68
N LEU A 41 12.40 -16.15 -7.44
CA LEU A 41 11.96 -17.47 -7.88
C LEU A 41 13.00 -18.16 -8.75
N GLU A 42 13.66 -17.44 -9.67
CA GLU A 42 14.77 -17.95 -10.48
C GLU A 42 15.93 -18.43 -9.59
N VAL A 43 16.37 -17.62 -8.62
CA VAL A 43 17.48 -17.97 -7.71
C VAL A 43 17.17 -19.18 -6.82
N PHE A 44 15.95 -19.25 -6.28
CA PHE A 44 15.57 -20.36 -5.41
C PHE A 44 15.23 -21.64 -6.19
N SER A 45 14.71 -21.54 -7.42
CA SER A 45 14.38 -22.72 -8.25
C SER A 45 15.61 -23.53 -8.66
N VAL A 46 16.79 -22.91 -8.74
CA VAL A 46 18.04 -23.63 -9.01
C VAL A 46 18.49 -24.46 -7.80
N LYS A 47 18.11 -24.06 -6.58
CA LYS A 47 18.60 -24.65 -5.32
C LYS A 47 17.58 -25.55 -4.62
N HIS A 48 16.30 -25.44 -4.93
CA HIS A 48 15.22 -26.08 -4.18
C HIS A 48 14.11 -26.62 -5.09
N THR A 49 13.32 -27.55 -4.53
CA THR A 49 12.08 -28.01 -5.15
C THR A 49 11.13 -26.83 -5.40
N PRO A 50 10.33 -26.86 -6.48
CA PRO A 50 9.48 -25.73 -6.88
C PRO A 50 8.58 -25.23 -5.74
N LEU A 51 7.98 -26.12 -4.96
CA LEU A 51 7.12 -25.76 -3.82
C LEU A 51 7.86 -24.90 -2.77
N LEU A 52 9.10 -25.25 -2.46
CA LEU A 52 9.92 -24.55 -1.47
C LEU A 52 10.39 -23.19 -2.01
N SER A 53 10.74 -23.12 -3.30
CA SER A 53 11.11 -21.88 -4.00
C SER A 53 9.98 -20.85 -4.01
N TYR A 54 8.74 -21.28 -4.26
CA TYR A 54 7.56 -20.41 -4.13
C TYR A 54 7.37 -19.93 -2.70
N ARG A 55 7.57 -20.80 -1.70
CA ARG A 55 7.43 -20.43 -0.28
C ARG A 55 8.41 -19.33 0.12
N TYR A 56 9.65 -19.41 -0.34
CA TYR A 56 10.63 -18.35 -0.13
C TYR A 56 10.32 -17.09 -0.93
N ALA A 57 9.93 -17.20 -2.20
CA ALA A 57 9.56 -16.04 -3.01
C ALA A 57 8.37 -15.25 -2.42
N PHE A 58 7.35 -15.94 -1.89
CA PHE A 58 6.19 -15.30 -1.25
C PHE A 58 6.49 -14.78 0.17
N SER A 59 7.58 -15.20 0.81
CA SER A 59 7.98 -14.64 2.12
C SER A 59 8.23 -13.12 2.07
N VAL A 60 8.55 -12.58 0.88
CA VAL A 60 8.66 -11.14 0.61
C VAL A 60 7.37 -10.39 0.96
N LEU A 61 6.20 -11.01 0.79
CA LEU A 61 4.92 -10.37 1.13
C LEU A 61 4.87 -10.00 2.61
N ILE A 62 5.34 -10.89 3.49
CA ILE A 62 5.36 -10.66 4.94
C ILE A 62 6.27 -9.46 5.26
N VAL A 63 7.44 -9.39 4.63
CA VAL A 63 8.37 -8.26 4.80
C VAL A 63 7.75 -6.96 4.32
N VAL A 64 7.10 -6.95 3.15
CA VAL A 64 6.44 -5.76 2.60
C VAL A 64 5.31 -5.28 3.52
N TYR A 65 4.52 -6.19 4.09
CA TYR A 65 3.48 -5.83 5.06
C TYR A 65 4.05 -5.29 6.37
N LEU A 66 5.17 -5.84 6.87
CA LEU A 66 5.85 -5.30 8.05
C LEU A 66 6.38 -3.90 7.81
N VAL A 67 6.99 -3.65 6.66
CA VAL A 67 7.46 -2.31 6.27
C VAL A 67 6.28 -1.34 6.17
N ALA A 68 5.19 -1.75 5.51
CA ALA A 68 3.97 -0.94 5.41
C ALA A 68 3.40 -0.61 6.80
N PHE A 69 3.40 -1.57 7.73
CA PHE A 69 2.96 -1.39 9.11
C PHE A 69 3.84 -0.36 9.85
N ILE A 70 5.16 -0.45 9.72
CA ILE A 70 6.09 0.51 10.35
C ILE A 70 5.86 1.91 9.78
N ILE A 71 5.75 2.06 8.46
CA ILE A 71 5.49 3.35 7.81
C ILE A 71 4.15 3.92 8.27
N ALA A 72 3.09 3.11 8.26
CA ALA A 72 1.77 3.50 8.73
C ALA A 72 1.84 3.95 10.20
N ARG A 73 2.57 3.23 11.05
CA ARG A 73 2.75 3.59 12.46
C ARG A 73 3.39 4.97 12.59
N PHE A 74 4.48 5.25 11.87
CA PHE A 74 5.17 6.54 11.96
C PHE A 74 4.39 7.70 11.34
N PHE A 75 3.69 7.49 10.22
CA PHE A 75 2.97 8.56 9.53
C PHE A 75 1.58 8.84 10.11
N ILE A 76 0.85 7.82 10.56
CA ILE A 76 -0.52 7.97 11.07
C ILE A 76 -0.53 8.39 12.55
N LEU A 77 0.32 7.79 13.41
CA LEU A 77 0.31 8.14 14.84
C LEU A 77 0.99 9.48 15.14
N ASN A 78 1.99 9.88 14.35
CA ASN A 78 2.79 11.07 14.66
C ASN A 78 2.22 12.37 14.06
N LYS A 79 1.25 12.27 13.14
CA LYS A 79 0.53 13.43 12.57
C LYS A 79 -0.98 13.27 12.70
N GLY A 80 -1.51 13.61 13.87
CA GLY A 80 -2.66 14.53 13.97
C GLY A 80 -4.04 14.12 13.44
N TRP A 81 -4.35 12.84 13.21
CA TRP A 81 -5.73 12.44 12.88
C TRP A 81 -6.74 12.70 14.03
N CYS A 82 -6.23 12.98 15.24
CA CYS A 82 -7.02 13.39 16.41
C CYS A 82 -7.76 14.74 16.23
N LYS A 83 -7.49 15.53 15.18
CA LYS A 83 -8.25 16.78 14.91
C LYS A 83 -9.35 16.67 13.85
N VAL A 84 -9.34 15.64 12.99
CA VAL A 84 -10.28 15.58 11.86
C VAL A 84 -11.64 15.03 12.28
N GLU A 85 -11.69 14.06 13.20
CA GLU A 85 -12.95 13.48 13.67
C GLU A 85 -13.79 14.45 14.53
N MET A 86 -13.16 15.31 15.33
CA MET A 86 -13.89 16.30 16.12
C MET A 86 -14.41 17.48 15.28
N ALA A 87 -13.75 17.85 14.18
CA ALA A 87 -14.22 18.94 13.32
C ALA A 87 -15.44 18.53 12.46
N GLN A 88 -15.48 17.29 11.99
CA GLN A 88 -16.60 16.80 11.17
C GLN A 88 -17.89 16.57 12.00
N SER A 89 -17.78 16.29 13.30
CA SER A 89 -18.93 16.21 14.22
C SER A 89 -19.54 17.57 14.58
N ILE A 90 -18.78 18.67 14.49
CA ILE A 90 -19.25 20.02 14.82
C ILE A 90 -19.89 20.70 13.59
N ILE A 91 -19.46 20.34 12.38
CA ILE A 91 -20.01 20.89 11.12
C ILE A 91 -21.26 20.12 10.65
N ALA A 92 -21.47 18.89 11.14
CA ALA A 92 -22.65 18.08 10.83
C ALA A 92 -23.86 18.31 11.78
N LYS A 93 -23.83 19.40 12.56
CA LYS A 93 -24.96 19.92 13.36
C LYS A 93 -25.31 21.33 12.88
#